data_AF-A0A127VF33-F1
#
_entry.id   AF-A0A127VF33-F1
#
_cell.length_a   1.000
_cell.length_b   1.000
_cell.length_c   1.000
_cell.angle_alpha   90.00
_cell.angle_beta   90.00
_cell.angle_gamma   90.00
#
_symmetry.space_group_name_H-M   'P 1'
#
loop_
_entity.id
_entity.type
_entity.pdbx_description
1 polymer ?
#
loop_
_entity_poly.entity_id
_entity_poly.type
_entity_poly.pdbx_seq_one_letter_code
_entity_poly.pdbx_strand_id
1 'polypeptide(L)'
;MIEIHQKIKSLGDIIFRKKREERHNTHHTLEFIKSVMDALPEQRVIDFIKEYGFSTFKNYVMIKSFEKSSFLSSGEIKLGLIFGFGDGTDSVKDAIDTYFIEEQLNWKFFPLFEGYPGDIIFYSLEPETRGKIYYWHHEGDINADKSLIANSFEEFINNLYLKQKEEEEEEPELSADELASVNERRKRVGLPLIVKNRNEIT
;
A
#
# COMPACT_ATOMS: atom_id res chain seq x y z
N MET A 1 -5.80 20.92 6.79
CA MET A 1 -6.81 19.85 6.61
C MET A 1 -7.85 20.13 5.54
N ILE A 2 -8.37 21.37 5.39
CA ILE A 2 -9.40 21.71 4.38
C ILE A 2 -8.98 21.35 2.95
N GLU A 3 -7.75 21.72 2.56
CA GLU A 3 -7.21 21.42 1.22
C GLU A 3 -7.09 19.92 0.94
N ILE A 4 -6.63 19.14 1.93
CA ILE A 4 -6.55 17.68 1.81
C ILE A 4 -7.94 17.09 1.60
N HIS A 5 -8.93 17.54 2.37
CA HIS A 5 -10.30 17.06 2.23
C HIS A 5 -10.88 17.37 0.83
N GLN A 6 -10.61 18.57 0.31
CA GLN A 6 -11.00 18.94 -1.06
C GLN A 6 -10.30 18.06 -2.09
N LYS A 7 -9.00 17.78 -1.91
CA LYS A 7 -8.26 16.87 -2.79
C LYS A 7 -8.85 15.45 -2.75
N ILE A 8 -9.08 14.88 -1.57
CA ILE A 8 -9.69 13.54 -1.43
C ILE A 8 -11.05 13.48 -2.12
N LYS A 9 -11.90 14.50 -1.96
CA LYS A 9 -13.18 14.61 -2.68
C LYS A 9 -13.00 14.67 -4.20
N SER A 10 -12.03 15.43 -4.70
CA SER A 10 -11.73 15.52 -6.14
C SER A 10 -11.26 14.18 -6.72
N LEU A 11 -10.70 13.30 -5.89
CA LEU A 11 -10.27 11.95 -6.23
C LEU A 11 -11.40 10.90 -6.08
N GLY A 12 -12.64 11.35 -5.91
CA GLY A 12 -13.80 10.46 -5.81
C GLY A 12 -14.11 9.97 -4.40
N ASP A 13 -13.51 10.56 -3.35
CA ASP A 13 -13.78 10.24 -1.95
C ASP A 13 -13.33 8.82 -1.55
N ILE A 14 -13.51 8.46 -0.27
CA ILE A 14 -13.02 7.21 0.32
C ILE A 14 -14.14 6.30 0.86
N ILE A 15 -13.81 5.03 1.08
CA ILE A 15 -14.65 4.03 1.74
C ILE A 15 -13.88 3.52 2.96
N PHE A 16 -14.49 3.61 4.14
CA PHE A 16 -13.92 3.04 5.36
C PHE A 16 -14.20 1.54 5.46
N ARG A 17 -13.16 0.74 5.71
CA ARG A 17 -13.24 -0.71 5.91
C ARG A 17 -13.57 -1.10 7.36
N LYS A 18 -13.19 -0.27 8.33
CA LYS A 18 -13.49 -0.45 9.75
C LYS A 18 -14.34 0.71 10.28
N LYS A 19 -15.25 0.42 11.23
CA LYS A 19 -16.11 1.44 11.84
C LYS A 19 -15.27 2.44 12.64
N ARG A 20 -15.69 3.72 12.64
CA ARG A 20 -14.99 4.82 13.32
C ARG A 20 -14.79 4.61 14.83
N GLU A 21 -15.66 3.81 15.46
CA GLU A 21 -15.71 3.59 16.91
C GLU A 21 -14.59 2.66 17.43
N GLU A 22 -13.92 1.89 16.57
CA GLU A 22 -12.77 1.06 16.94
C GLU A 22 -11.43 1.84 16.90
N ARG A 23 -11.45 3.13 16.55
CA ARG A 23 -10.25 3.99 16.36
C ARG A 23 -9.59 4.48 17.66
N HIS A 24 -9.88 3.87 18.79
CA HIS A 24 -9.59 4.46 20.10
C HIS A 24 -8.15 4.31 20.62
N ASN A 25 -7.19 3.96 19.78
CA ASN A 25 -5.82 3.74 20.23
C ASN A 25 -4.74 4.64 19.61
N THR A 26 -5.09 5.85 19.16
CA THR A 26 -4.09 6.76 18.58
C THR A 26 -2.97 7.08 19.57
N HIS A 27 -3.27 7.29 20.86
CA HIS A 27 -2.25 7.62 21.84
C HIS A 27 -1.25 6.48 22.03
N HIS A 28 -1.68 5.25 22.33
CA HIS A 28 -0.72 4.16 22.50
C HIS A 28 -0.02 3.77 21.20
N THR A 29 -0.68 3.91 20.04
CA THR A 29 0.02 3.69 18.76
C THR A 29 1.16 4.71 18.59
N LEU A 30 0.94 5.98 18.93
CA LEU A 30 2.00 7.00 18.87
C LEU A 30 3.09 6.75 19.91
N GLU A 31 2.75 6.32 21.13
CA GLU A 31 3.75 5.91 22.13
C GLU A 31 4.61 4.75 21.63
N PHE A 32 3.98 3.74 21.03
CA PHE A 32 4.65 2.60 20.40
C PHE A 32 5.58 3.05 19.25
N ILE A 33 5.10 3.90 18.34
CA ILE A 33 5.95 4.39 17.24
C ILE A 33 7.13 5.17 17.81
N LYS A 34 6.91 6.01 18.83
CA LYS A 34 8.00 6.76 19.46
C LYS A 34 9.00 5.84 20.17
N SER A 35 8.57 4.71 20.75
CA SER A 35 9.50 3.77 21.38
C SER A 35 10.31 2.95 20.38
N VAL A 36 9.71 2.55 19.25
CA VAL A 36 10.37 1.71 18.22
C VAL A 36 11.18 2.54 17.24
N MET A 37 10.61 3.64 16.72
CA MET A 37 11.24 4.46 15.69
C MET A 37 12.06 5.64 16.24
N ASP A 38 11.92 5.94 17.54
CA ASP A 38 12.47 7.16 18.18
C ASP A 38 12.06 8.47 17.47
N ALA A 39 10.98 8.44 16.71
CA ALA A 39 10.49 9.58 15.94
C ALA A 39 8.99 9.46 15.69
N LEU A 40 8.33 10.59 15.54
CA LEU A 40 6.93 10.68 15.09
C LEU A 40 6.87 11.49 13.80
N PRO A 41 5.88 11.25 12.92
CA PRO A 41 5.66 12.13 11.78
C PRO A 41 5.12 13.49 12.26
N GLU A 42 5.05 14.46 11.36
CA GLU A 42 4.45 15.75 11.65
C GLU A 42 2.95 15.65 11.94
N GLN A 43 2.41 16.62 12.68
CA GLN A 43 1.03 16.58 13.17
C GLN A 43 0.01 16.43 12.04
N ARG A 44 0.27 17.02 10.87
CA ARG A 44 -0.62 16.95 9.71
C ARG A 44 -0.76 15.54 9.16
N VAL A 45 0.32 14.75 9.16
CA VAL A 45 0.31 13.34 8.77
C VAL A 45 -0.45 12.51 9.81
N ILE A 46 -0.25 12.78 11.10
CA ILE A 46 -1.01 12.13 12.17
C ILE A 46 -2.51 12.40 12.01
N ASP A 47 -2.89 13.65 11.76
CA ASP A 47 -4.28 14.05 11.60
C ASP A 47 -4.91 13.44 10.34
N PHE A 48 -4.13 13.28 9.28
CA PHE A 48 -4.55 12.54 8.09
C PHE A 48 -4.91 11.09 8.42
N ILE A 49 -4.05 10.36 9.14
CA ILE A 49 -4.31 8.97 9.52
C ILE A 49 -5.46 8.84 10.52
N LYS A 50 -5.61 9.79 11.46
CA LYS A 50 -6.79 9.83 12.36
C LYS A 50 -8.10 9.94 11.56
N GLU A 51 -8.10 10.80 10.55
CA GLU A 51 -9.30 11.10 9.77
C GLU A 51 -9.62 9.96 8.78
N TYR A 52 -8.62 9.55 7.99
CA TYR A 52 -8.79 8.70 6.82
C TYR A 52 -8.25 7.27 6.99
N GLY A 53 -7.62 6.93 8.11
CA GLY A 53 -7.11 5.58 8.36
C GLY A 53 -8.18 4.50 8.27
N PHE A 54 -7.76 3.30 7.85
CA PHE A 54 -8.62 2.16 7.51
C PHE A 54 -9.61 2.45 6.39
N SER A 55 -9.18 3.17 5.35
CA SER A 55 -10.00 3.45 4.18
C SER A 55 -9.27 3.19 2.87
N THR A 56 -10.01 3.12 1.77
CA THR A 56 -9.47 3.11 0.40
C THR A 56 -10.19 4.17 -0.42
N PHE A 57 -9.57 4.65 -1.50
CA PHE A 57 -10.28 5.47 -2.48
C PHE A 57 -11.40 4.67 -3.17
N LYS A 58 -12.50 5.35 -3.52
CA LYS A 58 -13.57 4.77 -4.35
C LYS A 58 -13.11 4.52 -5.78
N ASN A 59 -12.23 5.40 -6.27
CA ASN A 59 -11.73 5.39 -7.63
C ASN A 59 -10.28 4.88 -7.69
N TYR A 60 -9.80 4.61 -8.91
CA TYR A 60 -8.39 4.30 -9.17
C TYR A 60 -7.53 5.55 -9.00
N VAL A 61 -6.87 5.65 -7.84
CA VAL A 61 -5.97 6.75 -7.51
C VAL A 61 -4.53 6.27 -7.61
N MET A 62 -3.72 7.09 -8.30
CA MET A 62 -2.34 6.79 -8.62
C MET A 62 -1.43 7.95 -8.20
N ILE A 63 -0.14 7.68 -8.11
CA ILE A 63 0.94 8.66 -8.04
C ILE A 63 2.06 8.26 -9.01
N LYS A 64 2.87 9.23 -9.45
CA LYS A 64 4.09 8.96 -10.23
C LYS A 64 5.31 9.03 -9.31
N SER A 65 6.18 8.04 -9.39
CA SER A 65 7.49 8.12 -8.76
C SER A 65 8.39 9.13 -9.48
N PHE A 66 9.25 9.82 -8.74
CA PHE A 66 10.28 10.66 -9.35
C PHE A 66 11.43 9.84 -9.92
N GLU A 67 11.69 8.69 -9.31
CA GLU A 67 12.79 7.82 -9.66
C GLU A 67 12.26 6.65 -10.48
N LYS A 68 12.98 6.32 -11.55
CA LYS A 68 12.73 5.06 -12.24
C LYS A 68 13.29 3.95 -11.39
N SER A 69 12.43 2.99 -11.07
CA SER A 69 12.83 1.75 -10.44
C SER A 69 12.67 0.58 -11.43
N SER A 70 13.53 -0.43 -11.30
CA SER A 70 13.45 -1.69 -12.06
C SER A 70 12.11 -2.40 -11.86
N PHE A 71 11.48 -2.27 -10.69
CA PHE A 71 10.17 -2.85 -10.39
C PHE A 71 8.98 -1.92 -10.70
N LEU A 72 9.22 -0.62 -10.98
CA LEU A 72 8.20 0.34 -11.41
C LEU A 72 8.39 0.73 -12.88
N SER A 73 8.12 -0.20 -13.80
CA SER A 73 8.33 -0.01 -15.24
C SER A 73 7.59 1.21 -15.83
N SER A 74 6.37 1.48 -15.36
CA SER A 74 5.58 2.66 -15.74
C SER A 74 5.91 3.91 -14.91
N GLY A 75 6.57 3.74 -13.76
CA GLY A 75 6.70 4.77 -12.73
C GLY A 75 5.38 5.15 -12.05
N GLU A 76 4.26 4.50 -12.37
CA GLU A 76 2.96 4.77 -11.78
C GLU A 76 2.66 3.77 -10.67
N ILE A 77 2.31 4.29 -9.49
CA ILE A 77 2.03 3.51 -8.29
C ILE A 77 0.55 3.67 -7.95
N LYS A 78 -0.14 2.56 -7.75
CA LYS A 78 -1.52 2.53 -7.27
C LYS A 78 -1.55 2.71 -5.75
N LEU A 79 -2.45 3.55 -5.26
CA LEU A 79 -2.71 3.68 -3.84
C LEU A 79 -3.76 2.66 -3.40
N GLY A 80 -3.37 1.81 -2.46
CA GLY A 80 -4.25 0.86 -1.79
C GLY A 80 -4.90 1.45 -0.53
N LEU A 81 -4.93 0.63 0.51
CA LEU A 81 -5.42 0.97 1.84
C LEU A 81 -4.61 2.11 2.48
N ILE A 82 -5.30 3.04 3.14
CA ILE A 82 -4.71 3.97 4.11
C ILE A 82 -4.58 3.27 5.45
N PHE A 83 -3.35 3.11 5.95
CA PHE A 83 -3.11 2.51 7.27
C PHE A 83 -3.80 3.34 8.36
N GLY A 84 -4.28 2.68 9.41
CA GLY A 84 -5.01 3.34 10.50
C GLY A 84 -4.39 3.16 11.89
N PHE A 85 -4.83 3.96 12.86
CA PHE A 85 -4.46 3.77 14.27
C PHE A 85 -5.35 2.70 14.92
N GLY A 86 -4.74 1.61 15.37
CA GLY A 86 -5.40 0.48 16.02
C GLY A 86 -4.43 -0.70 16.20
N ASP A 87 -4.94 -1.81 16.73
CA ASP A 87 -4.10 -2.97 17.10
C ASP A 87 -4.31 -4.20 16.20
N GLY A 88 -5.21 -4.11 15.21
CA GLY A 88 -5.47 -5.21 14.27
C GLY A 88 -4.61 -5.13 13.01
N THR A 89 -4.89 -6.06 12.08
CA THR A 89 -4.38 -5.99 10.70
C THR A 89 -4.64 -4.60 10.10
N ASP A 90 -3.82 -4.21 9.13
CA ASP A 90 -3.99 -2.96 8.38
C ASP A 90 -3.73 -1.69 9.22
N SER A 91 -3.17 -1.86 10.42
CA SER A 91 -2.82 -0.76 11.30
C SER A 91 -1.38 -0.30 11.09
N VAL A 92 -1.11 0.94 11.50
CA VAL A 92 0.26 1.48 11.52
C VAL A 92 1.19 0.61 12.37
N LYS A 93 0.69 0.10 13.50
CA LYS A 93 1.45 -0.78 14.39
C LYS A 93 1.77 -2.11 13.70
N ASP A 94 0.78 -2.74 13.09
CA ASP A 94 0.91 -4.01 12.37
C ASP A 94 1.92 -3.92 11.22
N ALA A 95 1.88 -2.84 10.44
CA ALA A 95 2.86 -2.59 9.39
C ALA A 95 4.28 -2.40 9.94
N ILE A 96 4.45 -1.69 11.06
CA ILE A 96 5.76 -1.55 11.69
C ILE A 96 6.27 -2.91 12.21
N ASP A 97 5.45 -3.64 12.96
CA ASP A 97 5.80 -4.96 13.51
C ASP A 97 6.16 -5.97 12.41
N THR A 98 5.52 -5.87 11.23
CA THR A 98 5.74 -6.78 10.11
C THR A 98 7.01 -6.45 9.33
N TYR A 99 7.27 -5.17 9.05
CA TYR A 99 8.25 -4.78 8.04
C TYR A 99 9.51 -4.11 8.60
N PHE A 100 9.49 -3.61 9.84
CA PHE A 100 10.67 -3.00 10.48
C PHE A 100 11.60 -4.09 11.06
N ILE A 101 12.23 -4.86 10.16
CA ILE A 101 13.24 -5.87 10.48
C ILE A 101 14.47 -5.70 9.59
N GLU A 102 15.62 -6.22 10.03
CA GLU A 102 16.92 -6.00 9.37
C GLU A 102 16.93 -6.48 7.91
N GLU A 103 16.24 -7.58 7.63
CA GLU A 103 16.15 -8.21 6.31
C GLU A 103 15.05 -7.63 5.40
N GLN A 104 14.34 -6.60 5.85
CA GLN A 104 13.24 -5.97 5.10
C GLN A 104 13.44 -4.44 5.09
N LEU A 105 12.51 -3.69 5.67
CA LEU A 105 12.56 -2.24 5.72
C LEU A 105 13.26 -1.78 7.00
N ASN A 106 14.60 -1.88 7.02
CA ASN A 106 15.44 -1.40 8.11
C ASN A 106 15.64 0.14 8.09
N TRP A 107 14.54 0.87 7.95
CA TRP A 107 14.49 2.33 7.96
C TRP A 107 13.48 2.78 9.00
N LYS A 108 13.71 3.93 9.63
CA LYS A 108 12.68 4.56 10.46
C LYS A 108 11.61 5.11 9.54
N PHE A 109 10.42 4.50 9.58
CA PHE A 109 9.31 4.87 8.72
C PHE A 109 8.00 5.02 9.49
N PHE A 110 7.09 5.77 8.88
CA PHE A 110 5.70 5.83 9.28
C PHE A 110 4.81 5.46 8.07
N PRO A 111 4.10 4.32 8.11
CA PRO A 111 3.33 3.82 6.97
C PRO A 111 2.12 4.72 6.70
N LEU A 112 1.86 5.01 5.42
CA LEU A 112 0.76 5.86 4.98
C LEU A 112 -0.27 5.07 4.18
N PHE A 113 0.20 4.37 3.13
CA PHE A 113 -0.64 3.59 2.24
C PHE A 113 -0.01 2.24 1.93
N GLU A 114 -0.84 1.23 1.72
CA GLU A 114 -0.47 0.04 0.96
C GLU A 114 -0.25 0.43 -0.52
N GLY A 115 0.77 -0.16 -1.13
CA GLY A 115 0.99 -0.11 -2.58
C GLY A 115 0.31 -1.28 -3.29
N TYR A 116 1.10 -2.04 -4.07
CA TYR A 116 0.73 -3.42 -4.45
C TYR A 116 0.73 -4.31 -3.19
N PRO A 117 0.02 -5.46 -3.14
CA PRO A 117 0.04 -6.33 -1.97
C PRO A 117 1.47 -6.61 -1.45
N GLY A 118 1.71 -6.27 -0.18
CA GLY A 118 3.01 -6.35 0.49
C GLY A 118 3.85 -5.07 0.44
N ASP A 119 3.62 -4.20 -0.55
CA ASP A 119 4.38 -2.96 -0.74
C ASP A 119 3.85 -1.81 0.14
N ILE A 120 4.73 -0.89 0.51
CA ILE A 120 4.40 0.20 1.43
C ILE A 120 4.79 1.55 0.84
N ILE A 121 3.85 2.49 0.89
CA ILE A 121 4.13 3.91 0.77
C ILE A 121 4.25 4.50 2.17
N PHE A 122 5.41 5.08 2.48
CA PHE A 122 5.71 5.55 3.83
C PHE A 122 6.31 6.96 3.88
N TYR A 123 6.07 7.64 5.00
CA TYR A 123 6.73 8.86 5.41
C TYR A 123 8.05 8.53 6.11
N SER A 124 9.16 9.07 5.64
CA SER A 124 10.47 8.86 6.25
C SER A 124 10.56 9.56 7.60
N LEU A 125 10.95 8.80 8.63
CA LEU A 125 11.27 9.32 9.96
C LEU A 125 12.78 9.47 10.19
N GLU A 126 13.61 8.98 9.27
CA GLU A 126 15.05 9.19 9.30
C GLU A 126 15.41 10.68 9.37
N PRO A 127 16.41 11.09 10.16
CA PRO A 127 16.80 12.49 10.31
C PRO A 127 17.07 13.19 8.96
N GLU A 128 17.75 12.51 8.03
CA GLU A 128 18.30 13.13 6.82
C GLU A 128 17.27 13.23 5.68
N THR A 129 16.23 12.39 5.76
CA THR A 129 15.18 12.31 4.75
C THR A 129 13.79 12.57 5.34
N ARG A 130 13.73 13.09 6.57
CA ARG A 130 12.49 13.36 7.29
C ARG A 130 11.53 14.17 6.44
N GLY A 131 10.26 13.73 6.35
CA GLY A 131 9.25 14.43 5.55
C GLY A 131 9.06 13.87 4.15
N LYS A 132 10.08 13.22 3.59
CA LYS A 132 10.01 12.62 2.26
C LYS A 132 9.12 11.38 2.27
N ILE A 133 8.44 11.15 1.16
CA ILE A 133 7.60 9.98 0.95
C ILE A 133 8.29 9.04 -0.04
N TYR A 134 8.36 7.76 0.35
CA TYR A 134 8.94 6.71 -0.45
C TYR A 134 7.92 5.62 -0.71
N TYR A 135 8.11 4.92 -1.83
CA TYR A 135 7.54 3.61 -2.10
C TYR A 135 8.58 2.56 -1.81
N TRP A 136 8.23 1.48 -1.12
CA TRP A 136 9.09 0.31 -0.91
C TRP A 136 8.41 -0.96 -1.43
N HIS A 137 9.18 -1.75 -2.18
CA HIS A 137 8.74 -3.01 -2.77
C HIS A 137 9.23 -4.20 -1.95
N HIS A 138 8.31 -5.06 -1.51
CA HIS A 138 8.61 -6.10 -0.50
C HIS A 138 9.35 -7.33 -1.05
N GLU A 139 9.21 -7.63 -2.35
CA GLU A 139 9.99 -8.69 -3.01
C GLU A 139 11.34 -8.18 -3.51
N GLY A 140 11.66 -6.94 -3.15
CA GLY A 140 12.83 -6.25 -3.61
C GLY A 140 14.14 -6.62 -2.91
N ASP A 141 15.25 -6.18 -3.49
CA ASP A 141 16.57 -6.28 -2.85
C ASP A 141 16.62 -5.38 -1.60
N ILE A 142 17.06 -5.98 -0.47
CA ILE A 142 17.08 -5.40 0.89
C ILE A 142 17.70 -3.99 0.95
N ASN A 143 18.66 -3.69 0.06
CA ASN A 143 19.41 -2.43 0.06
C ASN A 143 19.02 -1.43 -1.04
N ALA A 144 18.14 -1.79 -1.98
CA ALA A 144 17.90 -1.00 -3.19
C ALA A 144 16.45 -0.54 -3.38
N ASP A 145 15.47 -1.18 -2.72
CA ASP A 145 14.12 -1.14 -3.28
C ASP A 145 13.16 -0.17 -2.61
N LYS A 146 13.64 1.07 -2.47
CA LYS A 146 12.75 2.22 -2.24
C LYS A 146 12.96 3.31 -3.28
N SER A 147 11.87 3.91 -3.72
CA SER A 147 11.88 4.99 -4.71
C SER A 147 11.27 6.23 -4.10
N LEU A 148 11.94 7.37 -4.25
CA LEU A 148 11.39 8.65 -3.82
C LEU A 148 10.17 9.01 -4.68
N ILE A 149 9.03 9.29 -4.04
CA ILE A 149 7.78 9.65 -4.74
C ILE A 149 7.30 11.07 -4.42
N ALA A 150 7.73 11.65 -3.30
CA ALA A 150 7.46 13.05 -2.97
C ALA A 150 8.49 13.57 -1.95
N ASN A 151 8.82 14.88 -2.00
CA ASN A 151 9.69 15.52 -1.02
C ASN A 151 8.96 15.95 0.25
N SER A 152 7.63 16.02 0.21
CA SER A 152 6.79 16.33 1.38
C SER A 152 5.44 15.62 1.29
N PHE A 153 4.73 15.58 2.42
CA PHE A 153 3.37 15.06 2.46
C PHE A 153 2.39 15.89 1.62
N GLU A 154 2.53 17.22 1.58
CA GLU A 154 1.73 18.08 0.72
C GLU A 154 1.96 17.81 -0.77
N GLU A 155 3.22 17.67 -1.17
CA GLU A 155 3.57 17.34 -2.55
C GLU A 155 2.96 15.99 -2.95
N PHE A 156 3.08 14.99 -2.07
CA PHE A 156 2.48 13.67 -2.26
C PHE A 156 0.96 13.78 -2.51
N ILE A 157 0.22 14.41 -1.60
CA ILE A 157 -1.23 14.54 -1.70
C ILE A 157 -1.64 15.32 -2.95
N ASN A 158 -0.93 16.40 -3.28
CA ASN A 158 -1.25 17.23 -4.44
C ASN A 158 -1.01 16.51 -5.77
N ASN A 159 -0.01 15.63 -5.84
CA ASN A 159 0.36 14.88 -7.04
C ASN A 159 -0.46 13.61 -7.27
N LEU A 160 -1.36 13.24 -6.35
CA LEU A 160 -2.32 12.16 -6.57
C LEU A 160 -3.25 12.49 -7.74
N TYR A 161 -3.53 11.52 -8.60
CA TYR A 161 -4.42 11.69 -9.75
C TYR A 161 -5.31 10.48 -9.97
N LEU A 162 -6.43 10.72 -10.65
CA LEU A 162 -7.31 9.66 -11.12
C LEU A 162 -6.74 9.05 -12.39
N LYS A 163 -6.63 7.72 -12.43
CA LYS A 163 -6.45 6.98 -13.67
C LYS A 163 -7.79 6.33 -14.02
N GLN A 164 -8.18 6.41 -15.30
CA GLN A 164 -9.32 5.61 -15.75
C GLN A 164 -8.96 4.15 -15.50
N LYS A 165 -9.91 3.38 -14.96
CA LYS A 165 -9.72 1.94 -14.82
C LYS A 165 -9.57 1.41 -16.25
N GLU A 166 -8.35 1.12 -16.68
CA GLU A 166 -8.14 0.27 -17.84
C GLU A 166 -8.93 -0.99 -17.52
N GLU A 167 -9.84 -1.40 -18.41
CA GLU A 167 -10.46 -2.72 -18.30
C GLU A 167 -9.30 -3.69 -18.07
N GLU A 168 -9.29 -4.36 -16.92
CA GLU A 168 -8.36 -5.48 -16.73
C GLU A 168 -8.64 -6.37 -17.93
N GLU A 169 -7.68 -6.47 -18.87
CA GLU A 169 -7.73 -7.50 -19.88
C GLU A 169 -7.85 -8.79 -19.07
N GLU A 170 -9.06 -9.36 -19.03
CA GLU A 170 -9.27 -10.67 -18.43
C GLU A 170 -8.18 -11.55 -19.00
N GLU A 171 -7.32 -12.13 -18.14
CA GLU A 171 -6.30 -13.05 -18.63
C GLU A 171 -7.01 -14.02 -19.56
N PRO A 172 -6.60 -14.11 -20.85
CA PRO A 172 -7.35 -14.86 -21.82
C PRO A 172 -7.49 -16.27 -21.28
N GLU A 173 -8.75 -16.72 -21.14
CA GLU A 173 -8.98 -18.05 -20.61
C GLU A 173 -8.15 -19.06 -21.40
N LEU A 174 -7.35 -19.88 -20.70
CA LEU A 174 -6.56 -20.92 -21.35
C LEU A 174 -7.46 -21.73 -22.30
N SER A 175 -7.00 -21.92 -23.53
CA SER A 175 -7.66 -22.84 -24.45
C SER A 175 -7.65 -24.26 -23.87
N ALA A 176 -8.51 -25.15 -24.39
CA ALA A 176 -8.57 -26.53 -23.91
C ALA A 176 -7.21 -27.24 -24.02
N ASP A 177 -6.45 -26.95 -25.07
CA ASP A 177 -5.13 -27.54 -25.34
C ASP A 177 -4.06 -27.00 -24.38
N GLU A 178 -4.11 -25.71 -24.05
CA GLU A 178 -3.22 -25.10 -23.06
C GLU A 178 -3.53 -25.60 -21.65
N LEU A 179 -4.80 -25.70 -21.28
CA LEU A 179 -5.24 -26.23 -20.00
C LEU A 179 -4.79 -27.70 -19.84
N ALA A 180 -4.92 -28.51 -20.89
CA ALA A 180 -4.43 -29.90 -20.90
C ALA A 180 -2.91 -29.96 -20.72
N SER A 181 -2.17 -29.10 -21.43
CA SER A 181 -0.71 -29.02 -21.35
C SER A 181 -0.23 -28.59 -19.95
N VAL A 182 -0.90 -27.62 -19.33
CA VAL A 182 -0.62 -27.16 -17.96
C VAL A 182 -0.94 -28.25 -16.96
N ASN A 183 -2.08 -28.94 -17.09
CA ASN A 183 -2.48 -30.03 -16.21
C ASN A 183 -1.54 -31.24 -16.30
N GLU A 184 -1.03 -31.57 -17.49
CA GLU A 184 0.00 -32.60 -17.65
C GLU A 184 1.29 -32.23 -16.91
N ARG A 185 1.73 -30.97 -16.96
CA ARG A 185 2.89 -30.50 -16.18
C ARG A 185 2.62 -30.61 -14.68
N ARG A 186 1.46 -30.14 -14.21
CA ARG A 186 1.05 -30.17 -12.79
C ARG A 186 1.00 -31.59 -12.26
N LYS A 187 0.48 -32.54 -13.04
CA LYS A 187 0.45 -33.97 -12.71
C LYS A 187 1.84 -34.56 -12.49
N ARG A 188 2.83 -34.18 -13.33
CA ARG A 188 4.22 -34.64 -13.18
C ARG A 188 4.90 -34.15 -11.89
N VAL A 189 4.49 -32.99 -11.39
CA VAL A 189 5.02 -32.39 -10.16
C VAL A 189 4.11 -32.57 -8.94
N GLY A 190 3.08 -33.43 -9.04
CA GLY A 190 2.18 -33.74 -7.93
C GLY A 190 1.21 -32.62 -7.52
N LEU A 191 1.01 -31.62 -8.38
CA LEU A 191 0.09 -30.51 -8.13
C LEU A 191 -1.35 -30.85 -8.56
N PRO A 192 -2.36 -30.32 -7.87
CA PRO A 192 -3.77 -30.52 -8.23
C PRO A 192 -4.09 -29.87 -9.58
N LEU A 193 -4.94 -30.54 -10.35
CA LEU A 193 -5.36 -30.10 -11.68
C LEU A 193 -6.21 -28.82 -11.60
N ILE A 194 -6.05 -27.95 -12.59
CA ILE A 194 -6.91 -26.79 -12.82
C ILE A 194 -8.15 -27.27 -13.57
N VAL A 195 -9.33 -26.99 -13.02
CA VAL A 195 -10.62 -27.30 -13.64
C VAL A 195 -11.23 -25.98 -14.09
N LYS A 196 -11.50 -25.85 -15.40
CA LYS A 196 -12.28 -24.73 -15.94
C LYS A 196 -13.70 -24.86 -15.35
N ASN A 197 -14.09 -23.88 -14.54
CA ASN A 197 -15.40 -23.74 -13.89
C ASN A 197 -15.65 -24.65 -12.68
N ARG A 198 -15.51 -24.08 -11.47
CA ARG A 198 -15.95 -24.71 -10.21
C ARG A 198 -17.32 -24.21 -9.72
N ASN A 199 -18.08 -23.53 -10.57
CA ASN A 199 -19.39 -22.98 -10.26
C ASN A 199 -20.48 -23.56 -11.18
N GLU A 200 -20.70 -24.87 -11.12
CA GLU A 200 -22.01 -25.45 -11.44
C GLU A 200 -22.41 -26.32 -10.24
N ILE A 201 -23.17 -25.73 -9.33
CA ILE A 201 -23.90 -26.49 -8.32
C ILE A 201 -25.15 -27.01 -9.04
N THR A 202 -25.20 -28.34 -9.24
CA THR A 202 -26.44 -29.07 -9.44
C THR A 202 -27.08 -29.33 -8.08
#